data_AF-A0A0M8YA75-F1
#
_entry.id   AF-A0A0M8YA75-F1
#
_cell.length_a   1.000
_cell.length_b   1.000
_cell.length_c   1.000
_cell.angle_alpha   90.00
_cell.angle_beta   90.00
_cell.angle_gamma   90.00
#
_symmetry.space_group_name_H-M   'P 1'
#
loop_
_entity.id
_entity.type
_entity.pdbx_description
1 polymer ?
#
loop_
_entity_poly.entity_id
_entity_poly.type
_entity_poly.pdbx_seq_one_letter_code
_entity_poly.pdbx_strand_id
1 'polypeptide(L)' 'MSITVRGAAAALAVAAGLSLAAAPAAQGAVRVLHFYDLDRCRVAQLNYARVGTPIIQGCTADVYTDGQPSRWRLMLG' A
#
# COMPACT_ATOMS: atom_id res chain seq x y z
N MET A 1 62.32 -9.77 24.20
CA MET A 1 62.00 -8.46 23.57
C MET A 1 61.54 -8.75 22.15
N SER A 2 60.25 -8.53 21.85
CA SER A 2 59.64 -8.33 20.51
C SER A 2 58.12 -8.48 20.67
N ILE A 3 57.40 -7.36 20.58
CA ILE A 3 55.94 -7.30 20.55
C ILE A 3 55.54 -7.32 19.08
N THR A 4 54.75 -8.29 18.64
CA THR A 4 54.14 -8.28 17.30
C THR A 4 52.64 -8.07 17.43
N VAL A 5 52.24 -6.88 16.99
CA VAL A 5 50.88 -6.41 16.80
C VAL A 5 50.20 -7.20 15.68
N ARG A 6 48.93 -7.59 15.88
CA ARG A 6 47.85 -7.59 14.87
C ARG A 6 46.56 -8.08 15.53
N GLY A 7 46.01 -7.23 16.39
CA GLY A 7 44.61 -7.32 16.79
C GLY A 7 43.73 -6.73 15.69
N ALA A 8 42.73 -7.51 15.25
CA ALA A 8 41.42 -7.11 14.76
C ALA A 8 40.89 -8.16 13.77
N ALA A 9 40.53 -9.33 14.30
CA ALA A 9 39.55 -10.20 13.67
C ALA A 9 38.57 -10.65 14.77
N ALA A 10 37.79 -9.69 15.27
CA ALA A 10 36.68 -9.98 16.16
C ALA A 10 35.56 -10.60 15.31
N ALA A 11 35.64 -11.92 15.18
CA ALA A 11 34.52 -12.76 14.84
C ALA A 11 33.42 -12.58 15.91
N LEU A 12 32.31 -11.95 15.54
CA LEU A 12 31.08 -11.84 16.31
C LEU A 12 29.94 -12.00 15.30
N ALA A 13 28.90 -12.78 15.49
CA ALA A 13 28.58 -13.88 16.37
C ALA A 13 27.33 -14.46 15.69
N VAL A 14 27.33 -15.75 15.36
CA VAL A 14 26.10 -16.43 14.96
C VAL A 14 25.30 -16.64 16.24
N ALA A 15 24.32 -15.78 16.49
CA ALA A 15 23.30 -16.00 17.49
C ALA A 15 21.96 -16.09 16.77
N ALA A 16 21.54 -17.34 16.61
CA ALA A 16 20.24 -17.75 16.11
C ALA A 16 19.09 -17.16 16.94
N GLY A 17 17.92 -17.08 16.30
CA GLY A 17 16.66 -17.02 17.02
C GLY A 17 16.03 -15.65 17.07
N LEU A 18 15.70 -15.10 15.89
CA LEU A 18 14.52 -14.29 15.66
C LEU A 18 14.36 -14.22 14.15
N SER A 19 13.96 -15.36 13.58
CA SER A 19 13.16 -15.34 12.36
C SER A 19 11.88 -14.59 12.73
N LEU A 20 11.95 -13.25 12.81
CA LEU A 20 10.79 -12.45 12.47
C LEU A 20 10.52 -12.86 11.04
N ALA A 21 9.61 -13.82 10.90
CA ALA A 21 8.81 -13.95 9.72
C ALA A 21 8.30 -12.54 9.48
N ALA A 22 8.98 -11.80 8.60
CA ALA A 22 8.38 -10.71 7.89
C ALA A 22 7.22 -11.38 7.18
N ALA A 23 6.09 -11.49 7.88
CA ALA A 23 4.83 -11.77 7.25
C ALA A 23 4.82 -10.80 6.08
N PRO A 24 4.75 -11.29 4.82
CA PRO A 24 4.65 -10.38 3.71
C PRO A 24 3.47 -9.51 4.07
N ALA A 25 3.72 -8.21 4.28
CA ALA A 25 2.66 -7.25 4.45
C ALA A 25 1.74 -7.55 3.27
N ALA A 26 0.57 -8.11 3.54
CA ALA A 26 -0.39 -8.43 2.51
C ALA A 26 -0.61 -7.10 1.81
N GLN A 27 0.02 -6.94 0.66
CA GLN A 27 -0.09 -5.75 -0.15
C GLN A 27 -1.53 -5.83 -0.63
N GLY A 28 -2.44 -5.25 0.17
CA GLY A 28 -3.85 -5.15 -0.16
C GLY A 28 -3.90 -4.62 -1.57
N ALA A 29 -4.35 -5.47 -2.49
CA ALA A 29 -4.30 -5.14 -3.90
C ALA A 29 -5.20 -3.92 -4.08
N VAL A 30 -4.60 -2.77 -4.37
CA VAL A 30 -5.36 -1.54 -4.59
C VAL A 30 -6.26 -1.77 -5.80
N ARG A 31 -7.56 -1.71 -5.59
CA ARG A 31 -8.56 -1.84 -6.66
C ARG A 31 -9.04 -0.47 -7.07
N VAL A 32 -8.97 -0.19 -8.37
CA VAL A 32 -9.44 1.06 -8.97
C VAL A 32 -10.69 0.77 -9.77
N LEU A 33 -11.79 1.44 -9.43
CA LEU A 33 -13.07 1.34 -10.12
C LEU A 33 -13.35 2.64 -10.86
N HIS A 34 -13.88 2.54 -12.07
CA HIS A 34 -14.19 3.68 -12.94
C HIS A 34 -15.68 3.76 -13.24
N PHE A 35 -16.21 4.98 -13.21
CA PHE A 35 -17.62 5.26 -13.42
C PHE A 35 -17.77 6.49 -14.33
N TYR A 36 -18.65 6.43 -15.32
CA TYR A 36 -18.98 7.60 -16.15
C TYR A 36 -20.03 8.51 -15.51
N ASP A 37 -20.60 8.09 -14.38
CA ASP A 37 -21.68 8.78 -13.67
C ASP A 37 -21.31 8.94 -12.19
N LEU A 38 -21.44 10.17 -11.67
CA LEU A 38 -21.04 10.51 -10.30
C LEU A 38 -21.92 9.82 -9.26
N ASP A 39 -23.22 9.74 -9.49
CA ASP A 39 -24.16 9.15 -8.54
C ASP A 39 -23.92 7.65 -8.40
N ARG A 40 -23.66 6.95 -9.52
CA ARG A 40 -23.24 5.55 -9.48
C ARG A 40 -21.94 5.35 -8.71
N CYS A 41 -20.97 6.24 -8.88
CA CYS A 41 -19.74 6.19 -8.09
C CYS A 41 -20.05 6.32 -6.60
N ARG A 42 -20.87 7.30 -6.20
CA ARG A 42 -21.22 7.54 -4.80
C ARG A 42 -21.99 6.37 -4.18
N VAL A 43 -22.93 5.78 -4.91
CA VAL A 43 -23.64 4.57 -4.47
C VAL A 43 -22.66 3.42 -4.25
N ALA A 44 -21.72 3.21 -5.18
CA ALA A 44 -20.68 2.19 -5.01
C ALA A 44 -19.81 2.48 -3.77
N GLN A 45 -19.36 3.72 -3.59
CA GLN A 45 -18.59 4.14 -2.42
C GLN A 45 -19.32 3.82 -1.10
N LEU A 46 -20.61 4.15 -1.01
CA LEU A 46 -21.44 3.84 0.17
C LEU A 46 -21.59 2.34 0.39
N ASN A 47 -21.77 1.56 -0.68
CA ASN A 47 -21.87 0.10 -0.58
C ASN A 47 -20.57 -0.51 -0.08
N TYR A 48 -19.41 -0.07 -0.60
CA TYR A 48 -18.10 -0.54 -0.15
C TYR A 48 -17.81 -0.14 1.31
N ALA A 49 -18.18 1.09 1.70
CA ALA A 49 -18.08 1.53 3.08
C ALA A 49 -18.95 0.67 4.03
N ARG A 50 -20.18 0.32 3.61
CA ARG A 50 -21.10 -0.52 4.39
C ARG A 50 -20.58 -1.93 4.61
N VAL A 51 -19.92 -2.52 3.63
CA VAL A 51 -19.33 -3.87 3.74
C VAL A 51 -17.92 -3.86 4.37
N GLY A 52 -17.46 -2.70 4.85
CA GLY A 52 -16.17 -2.56 5.53
C GLY A 52 -14.95 -2.64 4.61
N THR A 53 -15.13 -2.46 3.30
CA THR A 53 -13.99 -2.36 2.37
C THR A 53 -13.30 -1.01 2.60
N PRO A 54 -11.98 -0.99 2.84
CA PRO A 54 -11.28 0.26 3.09
C PRO A 54 -11.22 1.08 1.80
N ILE A 55 -11.62 2.33 1.90
CA ILE A 55 -11.65 3.28 0.79
C ILE A 55 -10.40 4.14 0.91
N ILE A 56 -9.47 3.95 -0.02
CA ILE A 56 -8.22 4.72 -0.07
C ILE A 56 -8.50 6.13 -0.60
N GLN A 57 -9.31 6.20 -1.66
CA GLN A 57 -9.70 7.46 -2.29
C GLN A 57 -11.16 7.35 -2.73
N GLY A 58 -12.00 8.27 -2.25
CA GLY A 58 -13.41 8.35 -2.64
C GLY A 58 -13.59 8.75 -4.11
N CYS A 59 -14.85 8.95 -4.50
CA CYS A 59 -15.20 9.36 -5.86
C CYS A 59 -14.55 10.69 -6.24
N THR A 60 -13.59 10.62 -7.15
CA THR A 60 -12.82 11.76 -7.65
C THR A 60 -12.79 11.73 -9.16
N ALA A 61 -12.88 12.88 -9.81
CA ALA A 61 -12.83 12.96 -11.26
C ALA A 61 -11.42 12.59 -11.75
N ASP A 62 -11.33 11.66 -12.70
CA ASP A 62 -10.07 11.20 -13.29
C ASP A 62 -9.90 11.62 -14.75
N VAL A 63 -11.00 11.85 -15.47
CA VAL A 63 -10.98 12.38 -16.83
C VAL A 63 -11.89 13.59 -16.92
N TYR A 64 -11.41 14.60 -17.64
CA TYR A 64 -12.16 15.80 -17.99
C TYR A 64 -12.30 15.89 -19.51
N THR A 65 -13.47 16.30 -19.98
CA THR A 65 -13.79 16.58 -21.37
C THR A 65 -14.40 17.97 -21.42
N ASP A 66 -13.83 18.86 -22.24
CA ASP A 66 -14.24 20.27 -22.35
C ASP A 66 -14.29 21.01 -20.99
N GLY A 67 -13.35 20.67 -20.09
CA GLY A 67 -13.26 21.26 -18.76
C GLY A 67 -14.27 20.72 -17.74
N GLN A 68 -15.13 19.78 -18.14
CA GLN A 68 -16.10 19.11 -17.26
C GLN A 68 -15.66 17.68 -16.93
N PRO A 69 -15.90 17.18 -15.70
CA PRO A 69 -15.57 15.81 -15.36
C PRO A 69 -16.43 14.82 -16.17
N SER A 70 -15.77 13.93 -16.91
CA SER A 70 -16.43 12.92 -17.76
C SER A 70 -16.24 11.49 -17.25
N ARG A 71 -15.32 11.27 -16.30
CA ARG A 71 -15.14 9.99 -15.62
C ARG A 71 -14.70 10.18 -14.18
N TRP A 72 -15.18 9.30 -13.32
CA TRP A 72 -14.95 9.26 -11.89
C TRP A 72 -14.24 7.97 -11.50
N ARG A 73 -13.40 8.06 -10.48
CA ARG A 73 -12.59 6.98 -9.96
C ARG A 73 -12.80 6.81 -8.46
N LEU A 74 -12.90 5.55 -8.04
CA LEU A 74 -12.95 5.11 -6.64
C LEU A 74 -11.81 4.11 -6.40
N MET A 75 -11.01 4.32 -5.35
CA MET A 75 -9.93 3.41 -4.97
C MET A 75 -10.22 2.70 -3.65
N LEU A 76 -10.01 1.39 -3.66
CA LEU A 76 -10.24 0.49 -2.54
C LEU A 76 -8.92 -0.23 -2.18
N GLY A 77 -8.75 -0.58 -0.91
CA GLY A 77 -7.57 -1.27 -0.37
C GLY A 77 -7.86 -2.61 0.29
#